data_AF-A0AAD7LPI3-F1
#
_entry.id   AF-A0AAD7LPI3-F1
#
_cell.length_a   1.000
_cell.length_b   1.000
_cell.length_c   1.000
_cell.angle_alpha   90.00
_cell.angle_beta   90.00
_cell.angle_gamma   90.00
#
_symmetry.space_group_name_H-M   'P 1'
#
loop_
_entity.id
_entity.type
_entity.pdbx_description
1 polymer ?
#
loop_
_entity_poly.entity_id
_entity_poly.type
_entity_poly.pdbx_seq_one_letter_code
_entity_poly.pdbx_strand_id
1 'polypeptide(L)'
;MSWWWARAIGAAKKKFEEDEAPQSFKSVGLVVGVTGIVGNSLAEILPLADTPGGPWKVYGVARRPRPSWNADHPVEYIQCDISDSNDVVSKLSKLTDVTHIFYVTWSSRPTEAENCEVNGSMFRNVLRAVIPNAPNLRHICLQTGAKHYIGPLRIVRLMNVIGTLCVYASICKHEGVPLRFPGTKEAWNCYSAVSDADLIAEHQIWAAVDPYAKNEAFNCSNGDVFKWKHLWKVLAEQFGIEDYGFYEEDEHLTLVELMKDKGDVWEEIVKANQLQPTKLEEVGVWWFVDVILGMEGLLDSMNKSKEHGFLGFRNSKNSFISWIDKMKGYKIVP
;
A
#
# COMPACT_ATOMS: atom_id res chain seq x y z
N MET A 1 -21.97 -4.33 16.33
CA MET A 1 -20.56 -4.55 15.95
C MET A 1 -20.20 -3.47 14.94
N SER A 2 -19.08 -2.75 15.08
CA SER A 2 -18.71 -1.70 14.11
C SER A 2 -18.35 -2.31 12.76
N TRP A 3 -18.53 -1.55 11.67
CA TRP A 3 -18.19 -2.03 10.33
C TRP A 3 -16.70 -2.40 10.20
N TRP A 4 -15.82 -1.60 10.82
CA TRP A 4 -14.37 -1.84 10.88
C TRP A 4 -14.04 -3.20 11.51
N TRP A 5 -14.76 -3.56 12.58
CA TRP A 5 -14.60 -4.86 13.23
C TRP A 5 -15.15 -6.00 12.36
N ALA A 6 -16.30 -5.81 11.70
CA ALA A 6 -16.88 -6.82 10.82
C ALA A 6 -15.94 -7.16 9.65
N ARG A 7 -15.25 -6.18 9.06
CA ARG A 7 -14.21 -6.42 8.04
C ARG A 7 -13.00 -7.15 8.60
N ALA A 8 -12.53 -6.76 9.79
CA ALA A 8 -11.39 -7.40 10.45
C ALA A 8 -11.58 -8.92 10.66
N ILE A 9 -12.82 -9.37 10.87
CA ILE A 9 -13.15 -10.80 11.06
C ILE A 9 -13.68 -11.48 9.78
N GLY A 10 -13.65 -10.81 8.63
CA GLY A 10 -14.13 -11.38 7.36
C GLY A 10 -15.65 -11.54 7.24
N ALA A 11 -16.43 -10.86 8.08
CA ALA A 11 -17.90 -10.93 8.09
C ALA A 11 -18.58 -9.89 7.17
N ALA A 12 -17.81 -9.01 6.53
CA ALA A 12 -18.33 -8.02 5.57
C ALA A 12 -18.59 -8.66 4.19
N LYS A 13 -19.61 -8.16 3.49
CA LYS A 13 -19.97 -8.64 2.15
C LYS A 13 -18.85 -8.30 1.16
N LYS A 14 -18.34 -9.30 0.43
CA LYS A 14 -17.32 -9.13 -0.63
C LYS A 14 -17.89 -8.84 -2.03
N LYS A 15 -19.21 -8.81 -2.19
CA LYS A 15 -19.86 -8.71 -3.50
C LYS A 15 -20.32 -7.29 -3.79
N PHE A 16 -19.97 -6.82 -4.98
CA PHE A 16 -20.81 -5.89 -5.73
C PHE A 16 -22.15 -6.59 -5.96
N GLU A 17 -23.23 -6.07 -5.39
CA GLU A 17 -24.56 -6.42 -5.87
C GLU A 17 -24.71 -5.67 -7.20
N GLU A 18 -24.93 -6.40 -8.31
CA GLU A 18 -25.22 -5.86 -9.66
C GLU A 18 -26.58 -5.13 -9.74
N ASP A 19 -27.14 -4.75 -8.59
CA ASP A 19 -28.39 -4.01 -8.52
C ASP A 19 -28.09 -2.54 -8.82
N GLU A 20 -28.64 -2.08 -9.95
CA GLU A 20 -28.74 -0.71 -10.48
C GLU A 20 -27.73 0.30 -9.92
N ALA A 21 -26.79 0.74 -10.77
CA ALA A 21 -25.88 1.85 -10.45
C ALA A 21 -26.64 2.98 -9.72
N PRO A 22 -26.18 3.39 -8.52
CA PRO A 22 -26.98 4.22 -7.64
C PRO A 22 -27.39 5.53 -8.36
N GLN A 23 -28.68 5.84 -8.30
CA GLN A 23 -29.26 7.01 -8.99
C GLN A 23 -28.64 8.35 -8.52
N SER A 24 -27.98 8.35 -7.36
CA SER A 24 -27.18 9.47 -6.83
C SER A 24 -26.10 8.99 -5.86
N PHE A 25 -24.93 9.65 -5.84
CA PHE A 25 -23.85 9.35 -4.89
C PHE A 25 -23.93 10.23 -3.64
N LYS A 26 -23.73 9.64 -2.46
CA LYS A 26 -23.70 10.38 -1.18
C LYS A 26 -22.37 11.11 -0.99
N SER A 27 -21.28 10.47 -1.40
CA SER A 27 -19.93 10.98 -1.26
C SER A 27 -19.15 10.76 -2.55
N VAL A 28 -18.25 11.69 -2.85
CA VAL A 28 -17.33 11.64 -4.00
C VAL A 28 -15.90 11.72 -3.49
N GLY A 29 -15.14 10.64 -3.69
CA GLY A 29 -13.75 10.50 -3.26
C GLY A 29 -12.77 10.73 -4.41
N LEU A 30 -11.76 11.59 -4.20
CA LEU A 30 -10.62 11.78 -5.09
C LEU A 30 -9.39 11.07 -4.51
N VAL A 31 -9.02 9.94 -5.09
CA VAL A 31 -7.85 9.14 -4.67
C VAL A 31 -6.64 9.56 -5.48
N VAL A 32 -5.71 10.28 -4.85
CA VAL A 32 -4.47 10.76 -5.47
C VAL A 32 -3.36 9.74 -5.25
N GLY A 33 -2.99 9.01 -6.31
CA GLY A 33 -2.12 7.83 -6.22
C GLY A 33 -2.89 6.51 -6.31
N VAL A 34 -3.93 6.45 -7.16
CA VAL A 34 -4.88 5.31 -7.20
C VAL A 34 -4.25 3.96 -7.56
N THR A 35 -3.12 3.96 -8.28
CA THR A 35 -2.37 2.74 -8.60
C THR A 35 -1.29 2.39 -7.55
N GLY A 36 -1.24 3.11 -6.43
CA GLY A 36 -0.37 2.78 -5.30
C GLY A 36 -0.97 1.67 -4.43
N ILE A 37 -0.19 1.16 -3.47
CA ILE A 37 -0.62 0.06 -2.57
C ILE A 37 -1.92 0.41 -1.84
N VAL A 38 -1.97 1.56 -1.17
CA VAL A 38 -3.18 2.00 -0.45
C VAL A 38 -4.22 2.56 -1.42
N GLY A 39 -3.79 3.25 -2.49
CA GLY A 39 -4.71 3.78 -3.50
C GLY A 39 -5.54 2.69 -4.18
N ASN A 40 -4.95 1.53 -4.46
CA ASN A 40 -5.67 0.40 -5.03
C ASN A 40 -6.69 -0.18 -4.04
N SER A 41 -6.32 -0.25 -2.76
CA SER A 41 -7.21 -0.71 -1.69
C SER A 41 -8.40 0.25 -1.52
N LEU A 42 -8.18 1.57 -1.57
CA LEU A 42 -9.25 2.57 -1.59
C LEU A 42 -10.15 2.44 -2.83
N ALA A 43 -9.57 2.20 -4.00
CA ALA A 43 -10.32 1.99 -5.25
C ALA A 43 -11.23 0.76 -5.19
N GLU A 44 -10.82 -0.29 -4.48
CA GLU A 44 -11.60 -1.50 -4.26
C GLU A 44 -12.68 -1.32 -3.18
N ILE A 45 -12.35 -0.64 -2.08
CA ILE A 45 -13.21 -0.56 -0.88
C ILE A 45 -14.25 0.55 -0.98
N LEU A 46 -13.90 1.75 -1.45
CA LEU A 46 -14.82 2.89 -1.51
C LEU A 46 -16.15 2.55 -2.21
N PRO A 47 -16.16 1.89 -3.38
CA PRO A 47 -17.39 1.62 -4.11
C PRO A 47 -18.28 0.51 -3.52
N LEU A 48 -17.83 -0.22 -2.50
CA LEU A 48 -18.63 -1.31 -1.91
C LEU A 48 -19.89 -0.75 -1.25
N ALA A 49 -21.00 -1.49 -1.37
CA ALA A 49 -22.31 -1.05 -0.93
C ALA A 49 -22.40 -0.78 0.59
N ASP A 50 -21.59 -1.48 1.39
CA ASP A 50 -21.57 -1.37 2.84
C ASP A 50 -20.52 -0.37 3.37
N THR A 51 -19.73 0.25 2.49
CA THR A 51 -18.67 1.17 2.91
C THR A 51 -19.24 2.44 3.53
N PRO A 52 -18.83 2.81 4.75
CA PRO A 52 -19.31 4.01 5.44
C PRO A 52 -19.15 5.28 4.59
N GLY A 53 -20.17 6.14 4.62
CA GLY A 53 -20.23 7.34 3.77
C GLY A 53 -20.73 7.08 2.34
N GLY A 54 -20.93 5.81 1.95
CA GLY A 54 -21.41 5.42 0.63
C GLY A 54 -22.90 5.68 0.37
N PRO A 55 -23.37 5.47 -0.87
CA PRO A 55 -22.59 5.03 -2.03
C PRO A 55 -21.56 6.08 -2.49
N TRP A 56 -20.36 5.62 -2.83
CA TRP A 56 -19.22 6.46 -3.23
C TRP A 56 -19.05 6.50 -4.75
N LYS A 57 -18.91 7.71 -5.30
CA LYS A 57 -18.25 7.92 -6.60
C LYS A 57 -16.76 8.05 -6.37
N VAL A 58 -15.94 7.47 -7.23
CA VAL A 58 -14.48 7.48 -7.07
C VAL A 58 -13.78 8.01 -8.31
N TYR A 59 -13.04 9.09 -8.13
CA TYR A 59 -12.04 9.59 -9.06
C TYR A 59 -10.66 9.06 -8.66
N GLY A 60 -9.95 8.43 -9.60
CA GLY A 60 -8.63 7.87 -9.35
C GLY A 60 -7.56 8.58 -10.17
N VAL A 61 -6.56 9.17 -9.51
CA VAL A 61 -5.48 9.92 -10.18
C VAL A 61 -4.17 9.14 -10.13
N ALA A 62 -3.52 8.98 -11.28
CA ALA A 62 -2.15 8.51 -11.40
C ALA A 62 -1.52 8.98 -12.73
N ARG A 63 -0.19 8.91 -12.84
CA ARG A 63 0.55 9.43 -14.01
C ARG A 63 0.53 8.48 -15.22
N ARG A 64 0.59 7.17 -14.95
CA ARG A 64 0.67 6.13 -15.99
C ARG A 64 -0.73 5.87 -16.57
N PRO A 65 -0.83 5.28 -17.77
CA PRO A 65 -2.08 4.68 -18.22
C PRO A 65 -2.61 3.68 -17.19
N ARG A 66 -3.93 3.53 -17.12
CA ARG A 66 -4.57 2.61 -16.17
C ARG A 66 -4.10 1.17 -16.43
N PRO A 67 -3.49 0.49 -15.46
CA PRO A 67 -3.04 -0.88 -15.65
C PRO A 67 -4.22 -1.87 -15.61
N SER A 68 -4.06 -3.01 -16.28
CA SER A 68 -5.08 -4.06 -16.39
C SER A 68 -5.56 -4.58 -15.03
N TRP A 69 -4.65 -4.77 -14.07
CA TRP A 69 -4.97 -5.26 -12.72
C TRP A 69 -5.81 -4.28 -11.88
N ASN A 70 -5.95 -3.02 -12.31
CA ASN A 70 -6.79 -2.02 -11.66
C ASN A 70 -8.11 -1.78 -12.44
N ALA A 71 -8.27 -2.36 -13.63
CA ALA A 71 -9.34 -2.03 -14.57
C ALA A 71 -10.74 -2.39 -14.05
N ASP A 72 -10.84 -3.45 -13.25
CA ASP A 72 -12.12 -3.99 -12.76
C ASP A 72 -12.78 -3.11 -11.68
N HIS A 73 -12.06 -2.17 -11.09
CA HIS A 73 -12.63 -1.26 -10.10
C HIS A 73 -13.53 -0.20 -10.78
N PRO A 74 -14.72 0.12 -10.25
CA PRO A 74 -15.59 1.16 -10.79
C PRO A 74 -15.08 2.56 -10.42
N VAL A 75 -13.96 2.94 -11.02
CA VAL A 75 -13.24 4.20 -10.79
C VAL A 75 -13.17 5.00 -12.10
N GLU A 76 -13.48 6.29 -12.01
CA GLU A 76 -13.20 7.26 -13.07
C GLU A 76 -11.70 7.62 -13.04
N TYR A 77 -10.92 6.93 -13.87
CA TYR A 77 -9.47 7.07 -13.91
C TYR A 77 -9.04 8.34 -14.66
N ILE A 78 -8.23 9.16 -14.01
CA ILE A 78 -7.70 10.42 -14.53
C ILE A 78 -6.18 10.31 -14.58
N GLN A 79 -5.64 10.25 -15.80
CA GLN A 79 -4.20 10.29 -15.99
C GLN A 79 -3.71 11.74 -15.79
N CYS A 80 -3.02 12.05 -14.69
CA CYS A 80 -2.55 13.41 -14.36
C CYS A 80 -1.18 13.37 -13.69
N ASP A 81 -0.27 14.26 -14.11
CA ASP A 81 0.95 14.54 -13.37
C ASP A 81 0.72 15.65 -12.35
N ILE A 82 0.65 15.28 -11.07
CA ILE A 82 0.36 16.24 -10.01
C ILE A 82 1.53 17.18 -9.67
N SER A 83 2.72 16.92 -10.23
CA SER A 83 3.85 17.85 -10.14
C SER A 83 3.75 19.02 -11.13
N ASP A 84 2.97 18.88 -12.20
CA ASP A 84 2.68 19.94 -13.17
C ASP A 84 1.38 20.68 -12.79
N SER A 85 1.50 21.94 -12.38
CA SER A 85 0.34 22.73 -11.97
C SER A 85 -0.67 22.96 -13.11
N ASN A 86 -0.21 23.04 -14.36
CA ASN A 86 -1.10 23.25 -15.51
C ASN A 86 -1.91 21.98 -15.79
N ASP A 87 -1.27 20.81 -15.72
CA ASP A 87 -1.94 19.52 -15.92
C ASP A 87 -2.99 19.28 -14.83
N VAL A 88 -2.64 19.58 -13.58
CA VAL A 88 -3.54 19.51 -12.43
C VAL A 88 -4.74 20.44 -12.59
N VAL A 89 -4.54 21.70 -12.96
CA VAL A 89 -5.65 22.62 -13.19
C VAL A 89 -6.53 22.13 -14.34
N SER A 90 -5.96 21.73 -15.47
CA SER A 90 -6.71 21.26 -16.64
C SER A 90 -7.60 20.05 -16.35
N LYS A 91 -7.15 19.14 -15.48
CA LYS A 91 -7.82 17.86 -15.20
C LYS A 91 -8.66 17.87 -13.92
N LEU A 92 -8.17 18.46 -12.84
CA LEU A 92 -8.80 18.36 -11.52
C LEU A 92 -9.74 19.53 -11.19
N SER A 93 -9.58 20.71 -11.79
CA SER A 93 -10.48 21.85 -11.54
C SER A 93 -11.92 21.61 -11.98
N LYS A 94 -12.13 20.66 -12.90
CA LYS A 94 -13.45 20.28 -13.43
C LYS A 94 -14.23 19.36 -12.49
N LEU A 95 -13.59 18.82 -11.45
CA LEU A 95 -14.17 17.85 -10.53
C LEU A 95 -14.92 18.59 -9.40
N THR A 96 -16.01 19.25 -9.75
CA THR A 96 -16.73 20.17 -8.84
C THR A 96 -17.56 19.45 -7.77
N ASP A 97 -17.79 18.15 -7.93
CA ASP A 97 -18.59 17.30 -7.04
C ASP A 97 -17.76 16.62 -5.94
N VAL A 98 -16.42 16.75 -5.96
CA VAL A 98 -15.53 16.13 -4.96
C VAL A 98 -15.88 16.57 -3.54
N THR A 99 -15.98 15.58 -2.64
CA THR A 99 -16.30 15.81 -1.22
C THR A 99 -15.16 15.40 -0.30
N HIS A 100 -14.32 14.45 -0.70
CA HIS A 100 -13.22 13.93 0.11
C HIS A 100 -11.99 13.72 -0.77
N ILE A 101 -10.81 14.14 -0.30
CA ILE A 101 -9.52 13.87 -0.95
C ILE A 101 -8.76 12.83 -0.13
N PHE A 102 -8.31 11.76 -0.76
CA PHE A 102 -7.42 10.75 -0.18
C PHE A 102 -6.05 10.87 -0.85
N TYR A 103 -5.09 11.52 -0.19
CA TYR A 103 -3.76 11.76 -0.72
C TYR A 103 -2.80 10.65 -0.27
N VAL A 104 -2.52 9.71 -1.17
CA VAL A 104 -1.78 8.46 -0.89
C VAL A 104 -0.60 8.27 -1.84
N THR A 105 0.04 9.38 -2.22
CA THR A 105 1.18 9.40 -3.13
C THR A 105 2.30 10.27 -2.59
N TRP A 106 3.51 10.04 -3.09
CA TRP A 106 4.68 10.85 -2.83
C TRP A 106 5.71 10.66 -3.94
N SER A 107 6.75 11.47 -3.95
CA SER A 107 7.85 11.41 -4.91
C SER A 107 9.18 11.42 -4.17
N SER A 108 10.02 10.46 -4.51
CA SER A 108 11.39 10.32 -4.02
C SER A 108 12.36 11.33 -4.65
N ARG A 109 13.24 11.91 -3.84
CA ARG A 109 14.40 12.70 -4.25
C ARG A 109 15.65 12.29 -3.45
N PRO A 110 16.86 12.56 -3.98
CA PRO A 110 18.11 12.22 -3.32
C PRO A 110 18.30 12.86 -1.93
N THR A 111 17.75 14.06 -1.72
CA THR A 111 17.84 14.76 -0.44
C THR A 111 16.47 15.05 0.16
N GLU A 112 16.43 15.21 1.49
CA GLU A 112 15.18 15.54 2.18
C GLU A 112 14.69 16.96 1.87
N ALA A 113 15.58 17.90 1.60
CA ALA A 113 15.21 19.25 1.16
C ALA A 113 14.44 19.21 -0.17
N GLU A 114 14.93 18.45 -1.14
CA GLU A 114 14.24 18.24 -2.42
C GLU A 114 12.94 17.43 -2.25
N ASN A 115 12.90 16.46 -1.33
CA ASN A 115 11.66 15.76 -0.98
C ASN A 115 10.61 16.75 -0.47
N CYS A 116 10.98 17.64 0.44
CA CYS A 116 10.08 18.66 0.99
C CYS A 116 9.55 19.59 -0.10
N GLU A 117 10.42 20.07 -0.99
CA GLU A 117 10.03 20.95 -2.09
C GLU A 117 9.05 20.27 -3.05
N VAL A 118 9.40 19.09 -3.55
CA VAL A 118 8.62 18.39 -4.58
C VAL A 118 7.30 17.87 -4.01
N ASN A 119 7.31 17.20 -2.87
CA ASN A 119 6.08 16.67 -2.27
C ASN A 119 5.17 17.78 -1.78
N GLY A 120 5.75 18.86 -1.23
CA GLY A 120 5.01 20.06 -0.85
C GLY A 120 4.36 20.74 -2.05
N SER A 121 5.05 20.81 -3.19
CA SER A 121 4.51 21.35 -4.44
C SER A 121 3.37 20.48 -5.00
N MET A 122 3.58 19.17 -5.11
CA MET A 122 2.58 18.21 -5.59
C MET A 122 1.28 18.30 -4.78
N PHE A 123 1.38 18.29 -3.44
CA PHE A 123 0.22 18.40 -2.57
C PHE A 123 -0.49 19.75 -2.76
N ARG A 124 0.28 20.85 -2.80
CA ARG A 124 -0.26 22.21 -2.98
C ARG A 124 -0.96 22.40 -4.31
N ASN A 125 -0.46 21.80 -5.40
CA ASN A 125 -1.09 21.85 -6.72
C ASN A 125 -2.50 21.25 -6.67
N VAL A 126 -2.64 20.05 -6.10
CA VAL A 126 -3.95 19.39 -5.94
C VAL A 126 -4.90 20.27 -5.12
N LEU A 127 -4.45 20.77 -3.96
CA LEU A 127 -5.30 21.60 -3.10
C LEU A 127 -5.76 22.89 -3.79
N ARG A 128 -4.85 23.57 -4.50
CA ARG A 128 -5.16 24.81 -5.23
C ARG A 128 -6.13 24.59 -6.38
N ALA A 129 -6.13 23.42 -7.02
CA ALA A 129 -7.07 23.11 -8.08
C ALA A 129 -8.43 22.64 -7.57
N VAL A 130 -8.47 21.88 -6.47
CA VAL A 130 -9.72 21.27 -5.99
C VAL A 130 -10.49 22.19 -5.04
N ILE A 131 -9.85 22.81 -4.04
CA ILE A 131 -10.54 23.59 -3.00
C ILE A 131 -11.42 24.70 -3.59
N PRO A 132 -10.97 25.52 -4.56
CA PRO A 132 -11.80 26.61 -5.10
C PRO A 132 -12.93 26.13 -6.00
N ASN A 133 -12.84 24.92 -6.56
CA ASN A 133 -13.76 24.41 -7.58
C ASN A 133 -14.74 23.35 -7.04
N ALA A 134 -14.46 22.75 -5.88
CA ALA A 134 -15.30 21.74 -5.24
C ALA A 134 -16.01 22.33 -4.00
N PRO A 135 -17.16 23.03 -4.16
CA PRO A 135 -17.83 23.72 -3.06
C PRO A 135 -18.34 22.77 -1.96
N ASN A 136 -18.50 21.48 -2.27
CA ASN A 136 -18.94 20.46 -1.33
C ASN A 136 -17.79 19.69 -0.67
N LEU A 137 -16.53 20.13 -0.84
CA LEU A 137 -15.37 19.52 -0.21
C LEU A 137 -15.48 19.59 1.33
N ARG A 138 -15.36 18.44 1.99
CA ARG A 138 -15.56 18.27 3.44
C ARG A 138 -14.30 17.85 4.18
N HIS A 139 -13.42 17.08 3.55
CA HIS A 139 -12.29 16.47 4.24
C HIS A 139 -11.13 16.12 3.31
N ILE A 140 -9.92 16.13 3.86
CA ILE A 140 -8.67 15.77 3.19
C ILE A 140 -7.92 14.80 4.11
N CYS A 141 -7.78 13.54 3.69
CA CYS A 141 -6.89 12.58 4.33
C CYS A 141 -5.50 12.68 3.69
N LEU A 142 -4.47 12.86 4.51
CA LEU A 142 -3.07 12.90 4.07
C LEU A 142 -2.32 11.71 4.68
N GLN A 143 -1.87 10.79 3.85
CA GLN A 143 -1.04 9.67 4.30
C GLN A 143 0.42 10.09 4.39
N THR A 144 1.05 9.83 5.55
CA THR A 144 2.49 9.98 5.78
C THR A 144 3.11 8.63 6.17
N GLY A 145 3.60 8.46 7.40
CA GLY A 145 4.10 7.19 7.92
C GLY A 145 5.07 7.32 9.08
N ALA A 146 5.58 6.18 9.56
CA ALA A 146 6.44 6.09 10.74
C ALA A 146 7.73 6.92 10.67
N LYS A 147 8.18 7.33 9.47
CA LYS A 147 9.28 8.29 9.27
C LYS A 147 9.08 9.62 10.00
N HIS A 148 7.85 9.95 10.39
CA HIS A 148 7.58 11.09 11.27
C HIS A 148 8.34 10.99 12.60
N TYR A 149 8.52 9.78 13.14
CA TYR A 149 9.17 9.53 14.44
C TYR A 149 10.65 9.20 14.32
N ILE A 150 11.07 8.58 13.21
CA ILE A 150 12.45 8.08 13.03
C ILE A 150 13.32 8.98 12.14
N GLY A 151 12.73 9.99 11.50
CA GLY A 151 13.43 10.87 10.56
C GLY A 151 13.59 10.29 9.14
N PRO A 152 14.24 11.05 8.24
CA PRO A 152 14.41 10.65 6.85
C PRO A 152 15.45 9.52 6.70
N LEU A 153 15.16 8.60 5.78
CA LEU A 153 16.11 7.57 5.34
C LEU A 153 16.89 8.08 4.13
N ARG A 154 18.16 7.70 4.00
CA ARG A 154 19.08 8.19 2.95
C ARG A 154 18.65 7.82 1.52
N ILE A 155 17.85 6.76 1.35
CA ILE A 155 17.30 6.34 0.08
C ILE A 155 15.85 5.97 0.35
N VAL A 156 14.92 6.55 -0.40
CA VAL A 156 13.52 6.13 -0.35
C VAL A 156 13.02 6.14 -1.79
N ARG A 157 12.73 5.01 -2.41
CA ARG A 157 11.98 4.88 -3.68
C ARG A 157 10.60 4.27 -3.39
N LEU A 158 9.83 3.85 -4.40
CA LEU A 158 8.58 3.08 -4.21
C LEU A 158 8.79 1.95 -3.20
N MET A 159 7.77 1.61 -2.41
CA MET A 159 7.89 0.75 -1.23
C MET A 159 6.87 -0.39 -1.30
N ASN A 160 7.30 -1.64 -1.53
CA ASN A 160 6.45 -2.84 -1.46
C ASN A 160 7.23 -4.04 -0.90
N VAL A 161 7.12 -4.30 0.41
CA VAL A 161 7.83 -5.43 1.05
C VAL A 161 7.31 -6.77 0.55
N ILE A 162 5.98 -6.98 0.53
CA ILE A 162 5.38 -8.27 0.17
C ILE A 162 5.71 -8.64 -1.27
N GLY A 163 5.51 -7.72 -2.21
CA GLY A 163 5.82 -7.97 -3.62
C GLY A 163 7.29 -8.33 -3.82
N THR A 164 8.20 -7.57 -3.20
CA THR A 164 9.65 -7.82 -3.29
C THR A 164 10.02 -9.19 -2.72
N LEU A 165 9.47 -9.56 -1.54
CA LEU A 165 9.71 -10.88 -0.94
C LEU A 165 9.14 -12.03 -1.76
N CYS A 166 7.99 -11.84 -2.41
CA CYS A 166 7.42 -12.84 -3.32
C CYS A 166 8.30 -13.07 -4.55
N VAL A 167 8.84 -12.00 -5.14
CA VAL A 167 9.77 -12.09 -6.28
C VAL A 167 11.07 -12.80 -5.83
N TYR A 168 11.63 -12.43 -4.69
CA TYR A 168 12.80 -13.11 -4.11
C TYR A 168 12.54 -14.60 -3.89
N ALA A 169 11.41 -14.97 -3.26
CA ALA A 169 11.05 -16.36 -3.05
C ALA A 169 10.82 -17.12 -4.36
N SER A 170 10.25 -16.47 -5.38
CA SER A 170 10.07 -17.07 -6.70
C SER A 170 11.41 -17.39 -7.36
N ILE A 171 12.39 -16.49 -7.25
CA ILE A 171 13.75 -16.70 -7.76
C ILE A 171 14.43 -17.85 -7.00
N CYS A 172 14.38 -17.84 -5.65
CA CYS A 172 14.93 -18.93 -4.84
C CYS A 172 14.34 -20.29 -5.23
N LYS A 173 13.01 -20.35 -5.40
CA LYS A 173 12.30 -21.57 -5.80
C LYS A 173 12.71 -22.04 -7.18
N HIS A 174 12.84 -21.12 -8.14
CA HIS A 174 13.23 -21.43 -9.51
C HIS A 174 14.67 -21.96 -9.60
N GLU A 175 15.59 -21.36 -8.84
CA GLU A 175 17.01 -21.76 -8.83
C GLU A 175 17.30 -22.95 -7.89
N GLY A 176 16.32 -23.40 -7.10
CA GLY A 176 16.50 -24.49 -6.13
C GLY A 176 17.44 -24.14 -4.99
N VAL A 177 17.54 -22.85 -4.62
CA VAL A 177 18.42 -22.36 -3.55
C VAL A 177 17.62 -22.04 -2.28
N PRO A 178 18.26 -22.00 -1.10
CA PRO A 178 17.58 -21.71 0.15
C PRO A 178 16.97 -20.29 0.17
N LEU A 179 15.85 -20.13 0.88
CA LEU A 179 15.26 -18.83 1.17
C LEU A 179 15.97 -18.21 2.38
N ARG A 180 17.11 -17.57 2.13
CA ARG A 180 17.97 -16.95 3.14
C ARG A 180 17.39 -15.61 3.61
N PHE A 181 17.35 -15.38 4.92
CA PHE A 181 16.91 -14.11 5.49
C PHE A 181 17.99 -13.02 5.30
N PRO A 182 17.73 -11.97 4.49
CA PRO A 182 18.73 -10.96 4.13
C PRO A 182 18.67 -9.78 5.11
N GLY A 183 18.84 -10.04 6.40
CA GLY A 183 18.68 -9.06 7.46
C GLY A 183 19.43 -9.44 8.73
N THR A 184 19.33 -8.60 9.76
CA THR A 184 20.10 -8.79 10.99
C THR A 184 19.48 -9.86 11.91
N LYS A 185 20.31 -10.42 12.79
CA LYS A 185 19.87 -11.35 13.84
C LYS A 185 18.83 -10.71 14.76
N GLU A 186 18.96 -9.41 14.99
CA GLU A 186 18.04 -8.61 15.78
C GLU A 186 16.67 -8.54 15.09
N ALA A 187 16.61 -8.14 13.81
CA ALA A 187 15.36 -8.08 13.06
C ALA A 187 14.66 -9.44 12.95
N TRP A 188 15.44 -10.53 12.82
CA TRP A 188 14.92 -11.90 12.82
C TRP A 188 14.17 -12.26 14.11
N ASN A 189 14.67 -11.77 15.25
CA ASN A 189 14.22 -12.17 16.59
C ASN A 189 13.33 -11.15 17.30
N CYS A 190 13.39 -9.87 16.93
CA CYS A 190 12.63 -8.80 17.57
C CYS A 190 11.15 -8.84 17.20
N TYR A 191 10.34 -8.10 17.94
CA TYR A 191 8.96 -7.85 17.54
C TYR A 191 8.91 -6.78 16.45
N SER A 192 8.04 -7.00 15.47
CA SER A 192 7.73 -6.10 14.37
C SER A 192 6.22 -5.90 14.27
N ALA A 193 5.79 -4.75 13.77
CA ALA A 193 4.42 -4.46 13.41
C ALA A 193 4.35 -4.02 11.94
N VAL A 194 3.21 -4.25 11.29
CA VAL A 194 2.96 -3.85 9.90
C VAL A 194 1.58 -3.23 9.78
N SER A 195 1.34 -2.58 8.65
CA SER A 195 0.09 -1.93 8.31
C SER A 195 -0.46 -2.52 7.02
N ASP A 196 -1.56 -3.26 7.13
CA ASP A 196 -2.31 -3.81 6.01
C ASP A 196 -2.93 -2.68 5.16
N ALA A 197 -2.83 -2.78 3.83
CA ALA A 197 -3.27 -1.70 2.94
C ALA A 197 -4.79 -1.49 2.94
N ASP A 198 -5.58 -2.56 3.12
CA ASP A 198 -7.02 -2.47 3.27
C ASP A 198 -7.36 -1.83 4.63
N LEU A 199 -6.63 -2.18 5.69
CA LEU A 199 -6.83 -1.55 7.01
C LEU A 199 -6.49 -0.06 6.98
N ILE A 200 -5.44 0.36 6.26
CA ILE A 200 -5.12 1.78 6.06
C ILE A 200 -6.26 2.48 5.29
N ALA A 201 -6.79 1.85 4.24
CA ALA A 201 -7.93 2.40 3.49
C ALA A 201 -9.17 2.55 4.39
N GLU A 202 -9.50 1.53 5.19
CA GLU A 202 -10.56 1.57 6.19
C GLU A 202 -10.36 2.69 7.21
N HIS A 203 -9.13 2.87 7.69
CA HIS A 203 -8.77 3.93 8.64
C HIS A 203 -8.96 5.33 8.04
N GLN A 204 -8.57 5.53 6.78
CA GLN A 204 -8.80 6.80 6.07
C GLN A 204 -10.29 7.06 5.85
N ILE A 205 -11.07 6.03 5.46
CA ILE A 205 -12.53 6.15 5.30
C ILE A 205 -13.18 6.50 6.65
N TRP A 206 -12.75 5.86 7.75
CA TRP A 206 -13.19 6.19 9.09
C TRP A 206 -12.95 7.67 9.41
N ALA A 207 -11.72 8.15 9.25
CA ALA A 207 -11.39 9.55 9.52
C ALA A 207 -12.17 10.53 8.62
N ALA A 208 -12.48 10.12 7.39
CA ALA A 208 -13.27 10.87 6.44
C ALA A 208 -14.73 11.04 6.88
N VAL A 209 -15.33 10.08 7.58
CA VAL A 209 -16.77 10.10 7.91
C VAL A 209 -17.08 10.33 9.39
N ASP A 210 -16.15 10.04 10.28
CA ASP A 210 -16.35 10.14 11.73
C ASP A 210 -16.07 11.56 12.25
N PRO A 211 -17.00 12.19 13.01
CA PRO A 211 -16.78 13.51 13.58
C PRO A 211 -15.68 13.54 14.65
N TYR A 212 -15.43 12.45 15.37
CA TYR A 212 -14.41 12.38 16.43
C TYR A 212 -12.99 12.25 15.87
N ALA A 213 -12.85 11.90 14.59
CA ALA A 213 -11.54 11.75 13.93
C ALA A 213 -11.06 13.03 13.24
N LYS A 214 -11.81 14.13 13.31
CA LYS A 214 -11.49 15.37 12.57
C LYS A 214 -10.30 16.10 13.17
N ASN A 215 -9.43 16.60 12.29
CA ASN A 215 -8.27 17.43 12.62
C ASN A 215 -7.22 16.73 13.52
N GLU A 216 -7.12 15.42 13.41
CA GLU A 216 -6.23 14.59 14.23
C GLU A 216 -5.23 13.82 13.37
N ALA A 217 -4.03 13.60 13.92
CA ALA A 217 -3.05 12.66 13.40
C ALA A 217 -3.14 11.32 14.16
N PHE A 218 -3.15 10.22 13.42
CA PHE A 218 -3.32 8.87 13.96
C PHE A 218 -2.27 7.90 13.39
N ASN A 219 -1.82 6.98 14.24
CA ASN A 219 -1.14 5.77 13.80
C ASN A 219 -2.14 4.78 13.21
N CYS A 220 -1.66 3.91 12.32
CA CYS A 220 -2.45 2.85 11.71
C CYS A 220 -1.58 1.61 11.48
N SER A 221 -1.54 0.72 12.46
CA SER A 221 -0.94 -0.62 12.38
C SER A 221 -1.98 -1.69 12.65
N ASN A 222 -1.63 -2.95 12.37
CA ASN A 222 -2.56 -4.08 12.41
C ASN A 222 -3.15 -4.39 13.80
N GLY A 223 -2.53 -3.88 14.87
CA GLY A 223 -2.96 -4.13 16.25
C GLY A 223 -2.38 -5.40 16.88
N ASP A 224 -1.49 -6.10 16.17
CA ASP A 224 -0.69 -7.22 16.67
C ASP A 224 0.80 -7.02 16.39
N VAL A 225 1.63 -7.95 16.85
CA VAL A 225 3.06 -8.01 16.56
C VAL A 225 3.44 -9.40 16.06
N PHE A 226 4.51 -9.48 15.26
CA PHE A 226 5.08 -10.72 14.79
C PHE A 226 6.61 -10.70 14.92
N LYS A 227 7.25 -11.83 14.62
CA LYS A 227 8.71 -11.91 14.43
C LYS A 227 8.97 -12.38 13.00
N TRP A 228 9.98 -11.81 12.34
CA TRP A 228 10.32 -12.20 10.97
C TRP A 228 10.58 -13.70 10.86
N LYS A 229 11.20 -14.34 11.86
CA LYS A 229 11.39 -15.79 11.89
C LYS A 229 10.12 -16.63 11.65
N HIS A 230 8.95 -16.12 12.06
CA HIS A 230 7.69 -16.81 11.88
C HIS A 230 7.07 -16.53 10.51
N LEU A 231 7.12 -15.28 10.03
CA LEU A 231 6.61 -14.96 8.69
C LEU A 231 7.52 -15.50 7.58
N TRP A 232 8.81 -15.68 7.84
CA TRP A 232 9.74 -16.28 6.89
C TRP A 232 9.40 -17.73 6.60
N LYS A 233 9.05 -18.49 7.65
CA LYS A 233 8.48 -19.84 7.51
C LYS A 233 7.22 -19.83 6.65
N VAL A 234 6.31 -18.88 6.88
CA VAL A 234 5.08 -18.75 6.09
C VAL A 234 5.39 -18.45 4.62
N LEU A 235 6.34 -17.56 4.34
CA LEU A 235 6.79 -17.26 2.98
C LEU A 235 7.35 -18.51 2.30
N ALA A 236 8.23 -19.25 2.98
CA ALA A 236 8.80 -20.50 2.46
C ALA A 236 7.72 -21.55 2.16
N GLU A 237 6.75 -21.73 3.06
CA GLU A 237 5.60 -22.63 2.87
C GLU A 237 4.75 -22.21 1.65
N GLN A 238 4.49 -20.91 1.48
CA GLN A 238 3.71 -20.38 0.35
C GLN A 238 4.38 -20.60 -1.01
N PHE A 239 5.71 -20.70 -1.06
CA PHE A 239 6.47 -20.94 -2.30
C PHE A 239 7.03 -22.37 -2.40
N GLY A 240 6.73 -23.23 -1.43
CA GLY A 240 7.19 -24.62 -1.40
C GLY A 240 8.71 -24.74 -1.34
N ILE A 241 9.37 -23.92 -0.52
CA ILE A 241 10.82 -23.95 -0.28
C ILE A 241 11.07 -24.61 1.08
N GLU A 242 11.84 -25.70 1.10
CA GLU A 242 12.10 -26.48 2.33
C GLU A 242 13.24 -25.92 3.17
N ASP A 243 14.31 -25.45 2.51
CA ASP A 243 15.47 -24.85 3.18
C ASP A 243 15.30 -23.32 3.27
N TYR A 244 15.12 -22.82 4.49
CA TYR A 244 14.90 -21.40 4.76
C TYR A 244 15.39 -21.04 6.16
N GLY A 245 15.81 -19.78 6.34
CA GLY A 245 16.16 -19.28 7.66
C GLY A 245 17.16 -18.15 7.65
N PHE A 246 17.58 -17.78 8.85
CA PHE A 246 18.73 -16.92 9.09
C PHE A 246 19.97 -17.80 9.27
N TYR A 247 21.05 -17.46 8.57
CA TYR A 247 22.34 -18.14 8.64
C TYR A 247 23.36 -17.13 9.18
N GLU A 248 24.16 -17.53 10.18
CA GLU A 248 25.08 -16.58 10.84
C GLU A 248 26.17 -16.06 9.90
N GLU A 249 26.56 -16.85 8.90
CA GLU A 249 27.48 -16.39 7.84
C GLU A 249 26.91 -15.30 6.92
N ASP A 250 25.58 -15.09 6.93
CA ASP A 250 24.86 -14.18 6.04
C ASP A 250 24.49 -12.85 6.71
N GLU A 251 25.05 -12.51 7.87
CA GLU A 251 24.70 -11.31 8.67
C GLU A 251 24.89 -9.97 7.92
N HIS A 252 25.63 -9.97 6.80
CA HIS A 252 25.84 -8.80 5.93
C HIS A 252 25.28 -8.97 4.51
N LEU A 253 24.47 -10.01 4.30
CA LEU A 253 23.86 -10.29 3.01
C LEU A 253 22.74 -9.29 2.74
N THR A 254 22.74 -8.68 1.54
CA THR A 254 21.69 -7.75 1.10
C THR A 254 21.00 -8.30 -0.13
N LEU A 255 19.69 -8.07 -0.26
CA LEU A 255 18.96 -8.40 -1.48
C LEU A 255 19.45 -7.60 -2.67
N VAL A 256 19.90 -6.35 -2.48
CA VAL A 256 20.51 -5.56 -3.56
C VAL A 256 21.66 -6.31 -4.20
N GLU A 257 22.56 -6.91 -3.41
CA GLU A 257 23.70 -7.67 -3.94
C GLU A 257 23.28 -9.03 -4.50
N LEU A 258 22.42 -9.77 -3.78
CA LEU A 258 21.95 -11.10 -4.23
C LEU A 258 21.21 -11.05 -5.57
N MET A 259 20.42 -10.00 -5.79
CA MET A 259 19.49 -9.91 -6.92
C MET A 259 20.03 -9.09 -8.10
N LYS A 260 21.24 -8.53 -8.00
CA LYS A 260 21.78 -7.57 -9.00
C LYS A 260 21.82 -8.11 -10.44
N ASP A 261 22.09 -9.41 -10.61
CA ASP A 261 22.24 -10.07 -11.91
C ASP A 261 21.09 -11.05 -12.23
N LYS A 262 19.95 -10.95 -11.52
CA LYS A 262 18.82 -11.88 -11.67
C LYS A 262 17.79 -11.46 -12.71
N GLY A 263 18.09 -10.45 -13.55
CA GLY A 263 17.18 -9.94 -14.57
C GLY A 263 16.71 -11.02 -15.55
N ASP A 264 17.67 -11.75 -16.15
CA ASP A 264 17.37 -12.81 -17.11
C ASP A 264 16.60 -13.98 -16.47
N VAL A 265 16.93 -14.33 -15.22
CA VAL A 265 16.23 -15.36 -14.44
C VAL A 265 14.78 -14.96 -14.22
N TRP A 266 14.53 -13.69 -13.88
CA TRP A 266 13.16 -13.19 -13.72
C TRP A 266 12.38 -13.22 -15.04
N GLU A 267 13.00 -12.85 -16.16
CA GLU A 267 12.35 -12.96 -17.47
C GLU A 267 11.96 -14.40 -17.82
N GLU A 268 12.81 -15.37 -17.47
CA GLU A 268 12.50 -16.79 -17.64
C GLU A 268 11.28 -17.19 -16.80
N ILE A 269 11.24 -16.81 -15.51
CA ILE A 269 10.11 -17.08 -14.61
C ILE A 269 8.82 -16.49 -15.18
N VAL A 270 8.87 -15.23 -15.66
CA VAL A 270 7.72 -14.54 -16.26
C VAL A 270 7.20 -15.30 -17.49
N LYS A 271 8.09 -15.71 -18.39
CA LYS A 271 7.74 -16.46 -19.61
C LYS A 271 7.18 -17.84 -19.27
N ALA A 272 7.85 -18.60 -18.40
CA ALA A 272 7.48 -19.97 -18.06
C ALA A 272 6.12 -20.07 -17.36
N ASN A 273 5.77 -19.08 -16.52
CA ASN A 273 4.55 -19.08 -15.72
C ASN A 273 3.43 -18.19 -16.30
N GLN A 274 3.63 -17.60 -17.48
CA GLN A 274 2.67 -16.69 -18.15
C GLN A 274 2.23 -15.54 -17.22
N LEU A 275 3.22 -14.95 -16.55
CA LEU A 275 3.01 -13.83 -15.64
C LEU A 275 2.79 -12.53 -16.42
N GLN A 276 2.35 -11.49 -15.71
CA GLN A 276 2.35 -10.14 -16.25
C GLN A 276 3.78 -9.74 -16.67
N PRO A 277 3.96 -9.06 -17.82
CA PRO A 277 5.28 -8.72 -18.36
C PRO A 277 5.92 -7.59 -17.56
N THR A 278 6.47 -7.92 -16.41
CA THR A 278 7.12 -7.01 -15.46
C THR A 278 8.63 -7.12 -15.55
N LYS A 279 9.33 -5.99 -15.38
CA LYS A 279 10.79 -6.01 -15.23
C LYS A 279 11.18 -6.19 -13.78
N LEU A 280 12.33 -6.82 -13.52
CA LEU A 280 12.77 -7.12 -12.16
C LEU A 280 12.87 -5.88 -11.28
N GLU A 281 13.39 -4.77 -11.82
CA GLU A 281 13.54 -3.50 -11.12
C GLU A 281 12.21 -2.79 -10.81
N GLU A 282 11.10 -3.20 -11.44
CA GLU A 282 9.76 -2.64 -11.20
C GLU A 282 9.05 -3.34 -10.05
N VAL A 283 9.33 -4.63 -9.83
CA VAL A 283 8.66 -5.48 -8.83
C VAL A 283 9.56 -5.87 -7.65
N GLY A 284 10.88 -5.82 -7.85
CA GLY A 284 11.93 -6.11 -6.87
C GLY A 284 12.51 -4.83 -6.26
N VAL A 285 11.92 -4.36 -5.17
CA VAL A 285 12.38 -3.15 -4.46
C VAL A 285 13.36 -3.53 -3.34
N TRP A 286 14.52 -4.09 -3.73
CA TRP A 286 15.48 -4.73 -2.82
C TRP A 286 15.96 -3.85 -1.68
N TRP A 287 16.42 -2.63 -2.00
CA TRP A 287 16.94 -1.67 -1.01
C TRP A 287 15.95 -1.42 0.14
N PHE A 288 14.65 -1.48 -0.15
CA PHE A 288 13.63 -1.19 0.84
C PHE A 288 13.48 -2.36 1.82
N VAL A 289 13.52 -3.59 1.32
CA VAL A 289 13.52 -4.78 2.17
C VAL A 289 14.79 -4.82 3.01
N ASP A 290 15.96 -4.50 2.44
CA ASP A 290 17.22 -4.44 3.19
C ASP A 290 17.14 -3.41 4.35
N VAL A 291 16.53 -2.25 4.12
CA VAL A 291 16.29 -1.28 5.21
C VAL A 291 15.33 -1.86 6.26
N ILE A 292 14.20 -2.43 5.86
CA ILE A 292 13.20 -2.96 6.79
C ILE A 292 13.75 -4.12 7.63
N LEU A 293 14.50 -5.03 7.02
CA LEU A 293 15.11 -6.17 7.69
C LEU A 293 16.44 -5.84 8.38
N GLY A 294 16.92 -4.60 8.24
CA GLY A 294 18.04 -4.04 9.00
C GLY A 294 17.63 -3.18 10.20
N MET A 295 16.33 -2.95 10.40
CA MET A 295 15.80 -2.18 11.53
C MET A 295 15.19 -3.10 12.59
N GLU A 296 15.25 -2.67 13.85
CA GLU A 296 14.74 -3.42 15.00
C GLU A 296 13.71 -2.61 15.80
N GLY A 297 12.71 -3.31 16.36
CA GLY A 297 11.85 -2.77 17.42
C GLY A 297 10.97 -1.57 17.04
N LEU A 298 10.73 -1.32 15.76
CA LEU A 298 9.86 -0.23 15.31
C LEU A 298 8.38 -0.58 15.53
N LEU A 299 7.86 -0.16 16.68
CA LEU A 299 6.46 -0.31 17.03
C LEU A 299 5.81 1.07 17.17
N ASP A 300 4.54 1.15 16.81
CA ASP A 300 3.68 2.30 17.07
C ASP A 300 2.59 1.94 18.09
N SER A 301 1.72 2.90 18.40
CA SER A 301 0.57 2.67 19.29
C SER A 301 -0.72 3.01 18.58
N MET A 302 -1.64 2.03 18.55
CA MET A 302 -3.01 2.18 18.08
C MET A 302 -3.97 2.72 19.16
N ASN A 303 -3.48 3.07 20.36
CA ASN A 303 -4.35 3.51 21.46
C ASN A 303 -5.19 4.72 21.09
N LYS A 304 -4.58 5.77 20.52
CA LYS A 304 -5.31 6.97 20.08
C LYS A 304 -6.44 6.63 19.10
N SER A 305 -6.16 5.80 18.08
CA SER A 305 -7.16 5.37 17.11
C SER A 305 -8.32 4.63 17.78
N LYS A 306 -8.02 3.69 18.70
CA LYS A 306 -9.02 2.94 19.47
C LYS A 306 -9.86 3.83 20.40
N GLU A 307 -9.22 4.78 21.09
CA GLU A 307 -9.86 5.75 21.97
C GLU A 307 -10.81 6.68 21.21
N HIS A 308 -10.53 6.95 19.93
CA HIS A 308 -11.39 7.72 19.03
C HIS A 308 -12.43 6.83 18.29
N GLY A 309 -12.51 5.54 18.60
CA GLY A 309 -13.54 4.63 18.09
C GLY A 309 -13.15 3.79 16.89
N PHE A 310 -11.92 3.90 16.37
CA PHE A 310 -11.42 2.99 15.35
C PHE A 310 -10.95 1.66 15.95
N LEU A 311 -11.76 0.63 15.78
CA LEU A 311 -11.49 -0.72 16.28
C LEU A 311 -11.16 -1.72 15.15
N GLY A 312 -10.79 -1.22 13.97
CA GLY A 312 -10.28 -2.06 12.88
C GLY A 312 -8.93 -2.67 13.27
N PHE A 313 -8.72 -3.93 12.91
CA PHE A 313 -7.47 -4.65 13.12
C PHE A 313 -7.26 -5.66 12.01
N ARG A 314 -6.07 -6.26 11.95
CA ARG A 314 -5.77 -7.44 11.12
C ARG A 314 -4.87 -8.39 11.89
N ASN A 315 -5.05 -9.69 11.64
CA ASN A 315 -4.02 -10.66 12.01
C ASN A 315 -2.90 -10.59 10.96
N SER A 316 -1.69 -10.18 11.37
CA SER A 316 -0.58 -9.92 10.45
C SER A 316 -0.14 -11.16 9.67
N LYS A 317 -0.23 -12.37 10.24
CA LYS A 317 0.06 -13.62 9.51
C LYS A 317 -0.95 -13.86 8.38
N ASN A 318 -2.24 -13.71 8.68
CA ASN A 318 -3.29 -13.93 7.67
C ASN A 318 -3.27 -12.83 6.60
N SER A 319 -3.02 -11.58 7.01
CA SER A 319 -2.78 -10.46 6.09
C SER A 319 -1.61 -10.77 5.15
N PHE A 320 -0.47 -11.22 5.68
CA PHE A 320 0.70 -11.62 4.90
C PHE A 320 0.37 -12.67 3.83
N ILE A 321 -0.33 -13.74 4.20
CA ILE A 321 -0.79 -14.79 3.26
C ILE A 321 -1.74 -14.20 2.22
N SER A 322 -2.73 -13.40 2.64
CA SER A 322 -3.70 -12.80 1.73
C SER A 322 -3.06 -11.90 0.68
N TRP A 323 -2.02 -11.14 1.05
CA TRP A 323 -1.29 -10.31 0.10
C TRP A 323 -0.41 -11.14 -0.84
N ILE A 324 0.20 -12.24 -0.38
CA ILE A 324 0.89 -13.21 -1.25
C ILE A 324 -0.10 -13.80 -2.27
N ASP A 325 -1.26 -14.27 -1.80
CA ASP A 325 -2.30 -14.84 -2.66
C ASP A 325 -2.81 -13.82 -3.68
N LYS A 326 -2.91 -12.54 -3.32
CA LYS A 326 -3.28 -11.46 -4.24
C LYS A 326 -2.21 -11.24 -5.31
N MET A 327 -0.92 -11.29 -4.96
CA MET A 327 0.18 -11.20 -5.94
C MET A 327 0.16 -12.38 -6.94
N LYS A 328 -0.13 -13.60 -6.47
CA LYS A 328 -0.35 -14.78 -7.32
C LYS A 328 -1.60 -14.66 -8.18
N GLY A 329 -2.71 -14.21 -7.59
CA GLY A 329 -3.98 -14.01 -8.29
C GLY A 329 -3.89 -13.01 -9.45
N TYR A 330 -3.09 -11.95 -9.30
CA TYR A 330 -2.78 -11.01 -10.38
C TYR A 330 -1.68 -11.49 -11.35
N LYS A 331 -1.15 -12.70 -11.15
CA LYS A 331 -0.05 -13.28 -11.93
C LYS A 331 1.19 -12.38 -11.96
N ILE A 332 1.54 -11.75 -10.85
CA ILE A 332 2.81 -11.02 -10.72
C ILE A 332 3.94 -11.98 -10.36
N VAL A 333 3.63 -13.01 -9.59
CA VAL A 333 4.49 -14.14 -9.23
C VAL A 333 3.75 -15.44 -9.54
N PRO A 334 4.44 -16.58 -9.72
CA PRO A 334 3.81 -17.89 -9.81
C PRO A 334 3.03 -18.22 -8.53
#